data_AF-A0A1B0D0P5-F1
#
_entry.id   AF-A0A1B0D0P5-F1
#
_cell.length_a   1.000
_cell.length_b   1.000
_cell.length_c   1.000
_cell.angle_alpha   90.00
_cell.angle_beta   90.00
_cell.angle_gamma   90.00
#
_symmetry.space_group_name_H-M   'P 1'
#
loop_
_entity.id
_entity.type
_entity.pdbx_description
1 polymer ?
#
loop_
_entity_poly.entity_id
_entity_poly.type
_entity_poly.pdbx_seq_one_letter_code
_entity_poly.pdbx_strand_id
1 'polypeptide(L)'
;MPFYEDCLYDVCACKGDDLNSCLCPILSSYAAECARQGVVINWRLSVTECGIKCPPGQVYEECGDSCALTCEDLQSDYPCIKNCVEGCRCPEGQALNEDNEQKIFINKRSVKE
;
A
#
# COMPACT_ATOMS: atom_id res chain seq x y z
N MET A 1 18.16 -12.27 1.45
CA MET A 1 18.38 -10.88 1.04
C MET A 1 18.84 -10.10 2.25
N PRO A 2 20.07 -9.60 2.31
CA PRO A 2 20.52 -8.71 3.36
C PRO A 2 20.07 -7.28 3.02
N PHE A 3 18.79 -6.95 3.26
CA PHE A 3 18.20 -5.63 2.99
C PHE A 3 19.05 -4.44 3.48
N TYR A 4 19.83 -4.66 4.54
CA TYR A 4 20.77 -3.68 5.07
C TYR A 4 21.93 -3.35 4.11
N GLU A 5 22.55 -4.35 3.49
CA GLU A 5 23.67 -4.14 2.56
C GLU A 5 23.19 -3.46 1.28
N ASP A 6 22.03 -3.88 0.77
CA ASP A 6 21.38 -3.24 -0.38
C ASP A 6 21.04 -1.77 -0.07
N CYS A 7 20.52 -1.50 1.14
CA CYS A 7 20.24 -0.13 1.59
C CYS A 7 21.51 0.73 1.63
N LEU A 8 22.60 0.21 2.17
CA LEU A 8 23.88 0.92 2.16
C LEU A 8 24.34 1.22 0.74
N TYR A 9 24.24 0.24 -0.16
CA TYR A 9 24.66 0.40 -1.54
C TYR A 9 23.82 1.47 -2.27
N ASP A 10 22.49 1.36 -2.22
CA ASP A 10 21.56 2.25 -2.93
C ASP A 10 21.67 3.70 -2.44
N VAL A 11 21.74 3.89 -1.12
CA VAL A 11 21.86 5.23 -0.53
C VAL A 11 23.23 5.84 -0.82
N CYS A 12 24.32 5.07 -0.74
CA CYS A 12 25.66 5.59 -1.06
C CYS A 12 25.85 5.87 -2.56
N ALA A 13 25.17 5.13 -3.43
CA ALA A 13 25.22 5.32 -4.88
C ALA A 13 24.23 6.38 -5.38
N CYS A 14 23.37 6.92 -4.52
CA CYS A 14 22.36 7.90 -4.87
C CYS A 14 23.02 9.20 -5.36
N LYS A 15 22.76 9.59 -6.62
CA LYS A 15 23.35 10.77 -7.29
C LYS A 15 22.37 11.92 -7.51
N GLY A 16 21.37 12.06 -6.64
CA GLY A 16 20.37 13.12 -6.71
C GLY A 16 20.15 13.80 -5.37
N ASP A 17 19.52 14.97 -5.39
CA ASP A 17 19.13 15.71 -4.18
C ASP A 17 17.97 15.04 -3.43
N ASP A 18 17.28 14.09 -4.08
CA ASP A 18 16.16 13.35 -3.51
C ASP A 18 16.60 11.97 -2.99
N LEU A 19 17.01 11.95 -1.73
CA LEU A 19 17.44 10.75 -1.00
C LEU A 19 16.30 9.70 -0.91
N ASN A 20 15.05 10.15 -0.98
CA ASN A 20 13.85 9.30 -0.82
C ASN A 20 13.72 8.33 -1.99
N SER A 21 14.11 8.76 -3.20
CA SER A 21 14.11 7.94 -4.41
C SER A 21 15.00 6.69 -4.32
N CYS A 22 16.05 6.73 -3.48
CA CYS A 22 16.97 5.63 -3.25
C CYS A 22 16.67 4.87 -1.94
N LEU A 23 16.25 5.58 -0.89
CA LEU A 23 16.01 4.99 0.44
C LEU A 23 14.66 4.25 0.54
N CYS A 24 13.58 4.82 0.02
CA CYS A 24 12.25 4.28 0.25
C CYS A 24 11.99 2.92 -0.43
N PRO A 25 12.51 2.63 -1.65
CA PRO A 25 12.29 1.33 -2.30
C PRO A 25 12.84 0.14 -1.51
N ILE A 26 14.01 0.29 -0.89
CA ILE A 26 14.62 -0.80 -0.12
C ILE A 26 13.87 -1.03 1.21
N LEU A 27 13.42 0.04 1.87
CA LEU A 27 12.58 -0.05 3.07
C LEU A 27 11.21 -0.67 2.78
N SER A 28 10.59 -0.28 1.67
CA SER A 28 9.36 -0.89 1.14
C SER A 28 9.53 -2.39 0.90
N SER A 29 10.64 -2.79 0.29
CA SER A 29 10.93 -4.21 0.03
C SER A 29 11.10 -5.01 1.33
N TYR A 30 11.78 -4.44 2.32
CA TYR A 30 11.92 -5.06 3.65
C TYR A 30 10.55 -5.21 4.35
N ALA A 31 9.75 -4.15 4.35
CA ALA A 31 8.41 -4.16 4.94
C ALA A 31 7.47 -5.16 4.25
N ALA A 32 7.52 -5.26 2.92
CA ALA A 32 6.76 -6.23 2.15
C ALA A 32 7.12 -7.68 2.52
N GLU A 33 8.41 -8.00 2.71
CA GLU A 33 8.81 -9.33 3.15
C GLU A 33 8.36 -9.62 4.58
N CYS A 34 8.45 -8.64 5.50
CA CYS A 34 7.88 -8.79 6.84
C CYS A 34 6.37 -9.08 6.77
N ALA A 35 5.63 -8.34 5.95
CA ALA A 35 4.19 -8.48 5.82
C ALA A 35 3.80 -9.84 5.21
N ARG A 36 4.59 -10.36 4.27
CA ARG A 36 4.44 -11.73 3.72
C ARG A 36 4.60 -12.83 4.78
N GLN A 37 5.36 -12.55 5.83
CA GLN A 37 5.52 -13.42 7.01
C GLN A 37 4.48 -13.15 8.10
N GLY A 38 3.49 -12.29 7.84
CA GLY A 38 2.44 -11.92 8.78
C GLY A 38 2.84 -10.83 9.78
N VAL A 39 3.96 -10.13 9.55
CA VAL A 39 4.44 -9.04 10.42
C VAL A 39 4.28 -7.71 9.69
N VAL A 40 3.26 -6.95 10.05
CA VAL A 40 3.02 -5.62 9.48
C VAL A 40 3.79 -4.56 10.27
N ILE A 41 4.64 -3.81 9.59
CA ILE A 41 5.43 -2.71 10.18
C ILE A 41 4.97 -1.37 9.61
N ASN A 42 4.72 -0.39 10.49
CA ASN A 42 4.30 0.97 10.11
C ASN A 42 5.51 1.86 9.82
N TRP A 43 6.27 1.51 8.78
CA TRP A 43 7.57 2.12 8.52
C TRP A 43 7.45 3.51 7.86
N ARG A 44 6.43 3.76 7.03
CA ARG A 44 6.25 5.07 6.38
C ARG A 44 5.87 6.20 7.33
N LEU A 45 5.27 5.86 8.48
CA LEU A 45 5.03 6.82 9.56
C LEU A 45 6.31 7.14 10.34
N SER A 46 7.27 6.22 10.33
CA SER A 46 8.52 6.34 11.08
C SER A 46 9.63 7.03 10.25
N VAL A 47 9.54 6.96 8.92
CA VAL A 47 10.48 7.57 7.98
C VAL A 47 9.74 8.65 7.19
N THR A 48 9.76 9.88 7.71
CA THR A 48 8.99 11.03 7.21
C THR A 48 9.21 11.33 5.73
N GLU A 49 10.44 11.11 5.28
CA GLU A 49 10.97 11.20 3.92
C GLU A 49 10.23 10.28 2.95
N CYS A 50 9.73 9.15 3.43
CA CYS A 50 9.00 8.14 2.66
C CYS A 50 7.48 8.22 2.85
N GLY A 51 6.99 9.29 3.49
CA GLY A 51 5.58 9.50 3.76
C GLY A 51 4.75 9.52 2.47
N ILE A 52 3.63 8.80 2.48
CA ILE A 52 2.67 8.79 1.38
C ILE A 52 1.44 9.60 1.76
N LYS A 53 0.98 10.44 0.83
CA LYS A 53 -0.32 11.10 0.90
C LYS A 53 -1.27 10.45 -0.09
N CYS A 54 -2.31 9.80 0.44
CA CYS A 54 -3.33 9.20 -0.42
C CYS A 54 -4.26 10.24 -1.04
N PRO A 55 -4.85 9.91 -2.21
CA PRO A 55 -5.95 10.68 -2.78
C PRO A 55 -7.11 10.86 -1.78
N PRO A 56 -7.94 11.90 -1.94
CA PRO A 56 -9.13 12.08 -1.12
C PRO A 56 -9.98 10.82 -1.08
N GLY A 57 -10.46 10.46 0.11
CA GLY A 57 -11.30 9.29 0.31
C GLY A 57 -10.56 7.96 0.48
N GLN A 58 -9.25 7.92 0.24
CA GLN A 58 -8.42 6.73 0.46
C GLN A 58 -7.58 6.82 1.74
N VAL A 59 -7.25 5.66 2.30
CA VAL A 59 -6.38 5.49 3.46
C VAL A 59 -5.16 4.67 3.03
N TYR A 60 -3.99 5.04 3.54
CA TYR A 60 -2.79 4.26 3.31
C TYR A 60 -2.80 3.03 4.23
N GLU A 61 -2.52 1.87 3.65
CA GLU A 61 -2.38 0.61 4.37
C GLU A 61 -1.04 -0.04 3.99
N GLU A 62 -0.26 -0.44 4.99
CA GLU A 62 0.99 -1.20 4.81
C GLU A 62 0.72 -2.62 4.27
N CYS A 63 -0.46 -3.15 4.59
CA CYS A 63 -0.86 -4.50 4.22
C CYS A 63 -2.36 -4.53 3.97
N GLY A 64 -2.76 -4.32 2.72
CA GLY A 64 -4.14 -4.50 2.29
C GLY A 64 -4.25 -5.45 1.10
N ASP A 65 -5.49 -5.75 0.73
CA ASP A 65 -5.82 -6.74 -0.30
C ASP A 65 -5.36 -6.29 -1.69
N SER A 66 -4.42 -6.99 -2.32
CA SER A 66 -3.96 -6.70 -3.69
C SER A 66 -5.09 -6.66 -4.72
N CYS A 67 -6.24 -7.26 -4.43
CA CYS A 67 -7.41 -7.29 -5.30
C CYS A 67 -8.33 -6.07 -5.12
N ALA A 68 -8.07 -5.19 -4.15
CA ALA A 68 -8.86 -4.01 -3.86
C ALA A 68 -7.94 -2.80 -3.63
N LEU A 69 -7.18 -2.42 -4.68
CA LEU A 69 -6.29 -1.26 -4.63
C LEU A 69 -7.07 0.03 -4.87
N THR A 70 -8.05 -0.01 -5.75
CA THR A 70 -8.93 1.10 -6.06
C THR A 70 -10.37 0.79 -5.66
N CYS A 71 -11.21 1.82 -5.60
CA CYS A 71 -12.63 1.62 -5.31
C CYS A 71 -13.39 0.95 -6.46
N GLU A 72 -12.85 1.00 -7.68
CA GLU A 72 -13.41 0.31 -8.85
C GLU A 72 -13.15 -1.21 -8.75
N ASP A 73 -11.99 -1.60 -8.22
CA ASP A 73 -11.63 -3.02 -8.03
C ASP A 73 -12.62 -3.75 -7.11
N LEU A 74 -13.26 -3.04 -6.18
CA LEU A 74 -14.29 -3.61 -5.30
C LEU A 74 -15.53 -4.09 -6.04
N GLN A 75 -15.76 -3.64 -7.27
CA GLN A 75 -16.90 -4.05 -8.11
C GLN A 75 -16.55 -5.22 -9.03
N SER A 76 -15.30 -5.68 -9.01
CA SER A 76 -14.78 -6.72 -9.88
C SER A 76 -15.07 -8.11 -9.32
N ASP A 77 -15.80 -8.93 -10.09
CA ASP A 77 -16.07 -10.36 -9.78
C ASP A 77 -14.96 -11.30 -10.30
N TYR A 78 -13.82 -10.76 -10.72
CA TYR A 78 -12.74 -11.58 -11.27
C TYR A 78 -12.00 -12.36 -10.17
N PRO A 79 -11.67 -13.65 -10.40
CA PRO A 79 -10.88 -14.42 -9.46
C PRO A 79 -9.48 -13.80 -9.32
N CYS A 80 -9.21 -13.23 -8.15
CA CYS A 80 -7.94 -12.60 -7.81
C CYS A 80 -7.35 -13.25 -6.56
N ILE A 81 -6.04 -13.49 -6.59
CA ILE A 81 -5.31 -14.04 -5.44
C ILE A 81 -4.95 -12.87 -4.53
N LYS A 82 -5.51 -12.89 -3.32
CA LYS A 82 -5.26 -11.87 -2.30
C LYS A 82 -3.83 -11.99 -1.78
N ASN A 83 -3.04 -10.97 -2.03
CA ASN A 83 -1.73 -10.80 -1.46
C ASN A 83 -1.71 -9.52 -0.63
N CYS A 84 -0.93 -9.54 0.45
CA CYS A 84 -0.65 -8.36 1.23
C CYS A 84 0.28 -7.46 0.43
N VAL A 85 -0.20 -6.29 0.03
CA VAL A 85 0.62 -5.25 -0.60
C VAL A 85 0.34 -3.91 0.05
N GLU A 86 1.34 -3.03 0.09
CA GLU A 86 1.14 -1.67 0.58
C GLU A 86 0.44 -0.81 -0.48
N GLY A 87 -0.32 0.20 -0.06
CA GLY A 87 -0.94 1.15 -0.98
C GLY A 87 -2.06 1.96 -0.38
N CYS A 88 -2.53 2.93 -1.16
CA CYS A 88 -3.73 3.70 -0.85
C CYS A 88 -4.96 2.91 -1.25
N ARG A 89 -5.95 2.82 -0.35
CA ARG A 89 -7.13 1.97 -0.49
C ARG A 89 -8.36 2.66 0.01
N CYS A 90 -9.51 2.16 -0.41
CA CYS A 90 -10.79 2.61 0.11
C CYS A 90 -10.97 2.06 1.53
N PRO A 91 -11.45 2.87 2.48
CA PRO A 91 -11.76 2.38 3.82
C PRO A 91 -12.68 1.16 3.75
N GLU A 92 -12.54 0.25 4.71
CA GLU A 92 -13.36 -0.97 4.73
C GLU A 92 -14.85 -0.65 4.56
N GLY A 93 -15.47 -1.33 3.60
CA GLY A 93 -16.89 -1.18 3.34
C GLY A 93 -17.27 0.09 2.59
N GLN A 94 -16.32 0.81 1.96
CA GLN A 94 -16.60 2.02 1.19
C GLN A 94 -16.07 1.95 -0.26
N ALA A 95 -16.79 2.56 -1.19
CA ALA A 95 -16.35 2.83 -2.56
C ALA A 95 -16.58 4.31 -2.92
N LEU A 96 -15.90 4.81 -3.96
CA LEU A 96 -16.12 6.14 -4.53
C LEU A 96 -17.42 6.16 -5.36
N ASN A 97 -18.11 7.30 -5.36
CA ASN A 97 -19.20 7.59 -6.28
C ASN A 97 -18.67 8.04 -7.65
N GLU A 98 -19.56 8.26 -8.62
CA GLU A 98 -19.22 8.70 -9.99
C GLU A 98 -18.42 10.01 -10.05
N ASP A 99 -18.51 10.84 -9.01
CA ASP A 99 -17.80 12.12 -8.90
C ASP A 99 -16.42 11.99 -8.21
N ASN A 100 -16.00 10.79 -7.78
CA ASN A 100 -14.78 10.57 -6.98
C ASN A 100 -14.73 11.35 -5.64
N GLU A 101 -15.88 11.70 -5.07
CA GLU A 101 -15.98 12.60 -3.91
C GLU A 101 -16.67 11.97 -2.68
N GLN A 102 -17.67 11.10 -2.87
CA GLN A 102 -18.54 10.62 -1.80
C GLN A 102 -18.46 9.10 -1.61
N LYS A 103 -18.25 8.71 -0.35
CA LYS A 103 -18.08 7.34 0.14
C LYS A 103 -19.43 6.62 0.22
N ILE A 104 -19.74 5.73 -0.71
CA ILE A 104 -20.91 4.85 -0.60
C ILE A 104 -20.55 3.61 0.21
N PHE A 105 -21.41 3.19 1.14
CA PHE A 105 -21.20 1.95 1.88
C PHE A 105 -21.56 0.74 1.02
N ILE A 106 -20.62 -0.17 0.81
CA ILE A 106 -20.91 -1.46 0.18
C ILE A 106 -21.62 -2.35 1.21
N ASN A 107 -22.84 -2.77 0.89
CA ASN A 107 -23.58 -3.70 1.73
C ASN A 107 -22.93 -5.09 1.58
N LYS A 108 -22.39 -5.66 2.67
CA LYS A 108 -21.74 -6.99 2.73
C LYS A 108 -22.76 -8.15 2.51
N ARG A 109 -23.58 -8.10 1.46
CA ARG A 109 -24.60 -9.10 1.16
C ARG A 109 -24.27 -10.00 -0.04
N SER A 110 -23.07 -9.87 -0.62
CA SER A 110 -22.62 -10.68 -1.77
C SER A 110 -21.33 -11.47 -1.57
N VAL A 111 -20.69 -11.42 -0.40
CA VAL A 111 -19.60 -12.37 -0.10
C VAL A 111 -20.26 -13.65 0.40
N LYS A 112 -20.63 -14.52 -0.54
CA LYS A 112 -21.03 -15.88 -0.21
C LYS A 112 -19.81 -16.64 0.30
N GLU A 113 -20.03 -17.28 1.44
CA GLU A 113 -19.17 -18.21 2.18
C GLU A 113 -18.49 -19.27 1.30
#